data_AF-A0A8W8KQ69-F1
#
_entry.id   AF-A0A8W8KQ69-F1
#
_cell.length_a   1.000
_cell.length_b   1.000
_cell.length_c   1.000
_cell.angle_alpha   90.00
_cell.angle_beta   90.00
_cell.angle_gamma   90.00
#
_symmetry.space_group_name_H-M   'P 1'
#
loop_
_entity.id
_entity.type
_entity.pdbx_description
1 polymer ?
#
loop_
_entity_poly.entity_id
_entity_poly.type
_entity_poly.pdbx_seq_one_letter_code
_entity_poly.pdbx_strand_id
1 'polypeptide(L)'
;MAGAYEKNPGDHRRKWDKDEYERLAQERLEEEERKQLEKELREPHQKRELLKPREYKVDLDSKLGKSQVITKTTPASQQGGYYCNVCDCVVKDSINFLDHINGKKHQRNLGMSMKIERSSLDQVKKRFEINKKKMEEKKKEYDFEERLKELKE
;
A
#
# COMPACT_ATOMS: atom_id res chain seq x y z
N MET A 1 -56.81 -33.87 6.89
CA MET A 1 -56.12 -35.09 7.37
C MET A 1 -54.86 -35.25 6.54
N ALA A 2 -53.71 -34.81 7.06
CA ALA A 2 -52.43 -34.89 6.36
C ALA A 2 -51.86 -36.30 6.55
N GLY A 3 -51.72 -37.05 5.45
CA GLY A 3 -51.14 -38.40 5.46
C GLY A 3 -49.63 -38.31 5.57
N ALA A 4 -49.07 -38.80 6.68
CA ALA A 4 -47.65 -39.03 6.84
C ALA A 4 -47.19 -40.08 5.82
N TYR A 5 -46.28 -39.71 4.92
CA TYR A 5 -45.72 -40.63 3.92
C TYR A 5 -44.55 -41.39 4.56
N GLU A 6 -44.82 -42.54 5.16
CA GLU A 6 -43.77 -43.45 5.63
C GLU A 6 -42.94 -43.98 4.45
N LYS A 7 -41.61 -43.83 4.55
CA LYS A 7 -40.65 -44.35 3.57
C LYS A 7 -40.60 -45.87 3.67
N ASN A 8 -41.38 -46.55 2.82
CA ASN A 8 -41.39 -48.02 2.74
C ASN A 8 -40.03 -48.55 2.23
N PRO A 9 -39.31 -49.41 2.98
CA PRO A 9 -37.93 -49.82 2.67
C PRO A 9 -37.73 -50.70 1.42
N GLY A 10 -38.77 -50.91 0.59
CA GLY A 10 -38.71 -51.69 -0.65
C GLY A 10 -38.92 -50.90 -1.95
N ASP A 11 -39.08 -49.57 -1.89
CA ASP A 11 -39.36 -48.76 -3.09
C ASP A 11 -38.10 -48.04 -3.57
N HIS A 12 -37.42 -48.61 -4.58
CA HIS A 12 -36.25 -48.00 -5.24
C HIS A 12 -36.61 -46.83 -6.18
N ARG A 13 -37.90 -46.47 -6.29
CA ARG A 13 -38.34 -45.33 -7.11
C ARG A 13 -38.09 -44.03 -6.35
N ARG A 14 -37.16 -43.22 -6.85
CA ARG A 14 -36.88 -41.88 -6.32
C ARG A 14 -38.13 -41.01 -6.42
N LYS A 15 -38.84 -40.85 -5.30
CA LYS A 15 -39.96 -39.92 -5.15
C LYS A 15 -39.40 -38.57 -4.77
N TRP A 16 -39.80 -37.54 -5.52
CA TRP A 16 -39.44 -36.15 -5.21
C TRP A 16 -40.39 -35.67 -4.13
N ASP A 17 -39.85 -35.44 -2.93
CA ASP A 17 -40.59 -34.92 -1.80
C ASP A 17 -40.65 -33.39 -1.89
N LYS A 18 -41.82 -32.84 -2.24
CA LYS A 18 -41.96 -31.41 -2.56
C LYS A 18 -41.56 -30.52 -1.38
N ASP A 19 -41.88 -30.91 -0.14
CA ASP A 19 -41.55 -30.17 1.07
C ASP A 19 -40.04 -30.14 1.34
N GLU A 20 -39.33 -31.23 1.08
CA GLU A 20 -37.87 -31.31 1.24
C GLU A 20 -37.15 -30.40 0.23
N TYR A 21 -37.60 -30.41 -1.03
CA TYR A 21 -37.01 -29.57 -2.08
C TYR A 21 -37.37 -28.09 -1.91
N GLU A 22 -38.55 -27.77 -1.39
CA GLU A 22 -38.95 -26.39 -1.07
C GLU A 22 -38.09 -25.83 0.07
N ARG A 23 -37.86 -26.61 1.13
CA ARG A 23 -36.96 -26.22 2.23
C ARG A 23 -35.52 -26.01 1.74
N LEU A 24 -35.03 -26.91 0.88
CA LEU A 24 -33.69 -26.80 0.31
C LEU A 24 -33.56 -25.58 -0.62
N ALA A 25 -34.61 -25.27 -1.39
CA ALA A 25 -34.64 -24.07 -2.23
C ALA A 25 -34.62 -22.80 -1.40
N GLN A 26 -35.38 -22.75 -0.30
CA GLN A 26 -35.40 -21.62 0.62
C GLN A 26 -34.05 -21.44 1.33
N GLU A 27 -33.42 -22.51 1.80
CA GLU A 27 -32.09 -22.46 2.43
C GLU A 27 -31.02 -21.91 1.46
N ARG A 28 -31.08 -22.27 0.18
CA ARG A 28 -30.18 -21.73 -0.85
C ARG A 28 -30.38 -20.23 -1.07
N LEU A 29 -31.63 -19.77 -1.11
CA LEU A 29 -31.95 -18.35 -1.26
C LEU A 29 -31.45 -17.53 -0.05
N GLU A 30 -31.67 -18.04 1.16
CA GLU A 30 -31.19 -17.39 2.40
C GLU A 30 -29.66 -17.34 2.48
N GLU A 31 -28.96 -18.38 2.00
CA GLU A 31 -27.50 -18.38 1.93
C GLU A 31 -26.97 -17.38 0.90
N GLU A 32 -27.62 -17.27 -0.26
CA GLU A 32 -27.28 -16.25 -1.27
C GLU A 32 -27.52 -14.83 -0.75
N GLU A 33 -28.63 -14.59 -0.07
CA GLU A 33 -28.96 -13.30 0.54
C GLU A 33 -27.96 -12.93 1.65
N ARG A 34 -27.59 -13.88 2.50
CA ARG A 34 -26.55 -13.68 3.54
C ARG A 34 -25.20 -13.33 2.92
N LYS A 35 -24.80 -13.99 1.84
CA LYS A 35 -23.54 -13.69 1.12
C LYS A 35 -23.58 -12.31 0.46
N GLN A 36 -24.74 -11.89 -0.05
CA GLN A 36 -24.92 -10.54 -0.60
C GLN A 36 -24.83 -9.48 0.49
N LEU A 37 -25.53 -9.67 1.61
CA LEU A 37 -25.45 -8.80 2.79
C LEU A 37 -24.02 -8.72 3.34
N GLU A 38 -23.28 -9.83 3.44
CA GLU A 38 -21.88 -9.81 3.89
C GLU A 38 -20.99 -9.00 2.93
N LYS A 39 -21.26 -9.07 1.62
CA LYS A 39 -20.53 -8.30 0.61
C LYS A 39 -20.87 -6.82 0.65
N GLU A 40 -22.11 -6.47 0.97
CA GLU A 40 -22.57 -5.08 1.13
C GLU A 40 -22.11 -4.45 2.46
N LEU A 41 -22.05 -5.25 3.53
CA LEU A 41 -21.53 -4.87 4.85
C LEU A 41 -20.00 -4.78 4.88
N ARG A 42 -19.29 -5.41 3.93
CA ARG A 42 -17.86 -5.11 3.72
C ARG A 42 -17.74 -3.67 3.29
N GLU A 43 -17.30 -2.83 4.22
CA GLU A 43 -17.15 -1.40 4.01
C GLU A 43 -16.47 -1.09 2.67
N PRO A 44 -16.97 -0.07 1.94
CA PRO A 44 -16.38 0.34 0.68
C PRO A 44 -14.90 0.63 0.94
N HIS A 45 -14.04 -0.09 0.22
CA HIS A 45 -12.59 0.05 0.34
C HIS A 45 -12.24 1.53 0.29
N GLN A 46 -11.81 2.09 1.44
CA GLN A 46 -11.45 3.50 1.57
C GLN A 46 -10.61 3.88 0.35
N LYS A 47 -11.07 4.88 -0.41
CA LYS A 47 -10.43 5.32 -1.65
C LYS A 47 -9.03 5.78 -1.28
N ARG A 48 -8.06 4.87 -1.47
CA ARG A 48 -6.66 5.12 -1.16
C ARG A 48 -6.20 6.32 -1.97
N GLU A 49 -5.60 7.30 -1.29
CA GLU A 49 -5.08 8.48 -1.96
C GLU A 49 -4.05 8.09 -3.03
N LEU A 50 -3.99 8.90 -4.09
CA LEU A 50 -3.01 8.75 -5.15
C LEU A 50 -1.60 8.99 -4.61
N LEU A 51 -0.62 8.31 -5.19
CA LEU A 51 0.78 8.40 -4.74
C LEU A 51 1.29 9.85 -4.88
N LYS A 52 1.52 10.52 -3.75
CA LYS A 52 2.19 11.83 -3.70
C LYS A 52 3.71 11.63 -3.69
N PRO A 53 4.49 12.46 -4.41
CA PRO A 53 5.94 12.45 -4.29
C PRO A 53 6.36 12.83 -2.87
N ARG A 54 7.42 12.20 -2.35
CA ARG A 54 7.95 12.55 -1.03
C ARG A 54 8.66 13.89 -1.09
N GLU A 55 8.35 14.76 -0.13
CA GLU A 55 8.97 16.09 -0.01
C GLU A 55 10.22 16.10 0.89
N TYR A 56 10.45 15.04 1.67
CA TYR A 56 11.63 14.91 2.53
C TYR A 56 12.67 13.97 1.91
N LYS A 57 13.95 14.34 2.07
CA LYS A 57 15.09 13.49 1.73
C LYS A 57 15.27 12.45 2.83
N VAL A 58 15.43 11.19 2.46
CA VAL A 58 15.72 10.12 3.42
C VAL A 58 17.21 10.16 3.74
N ASP A 59 17.54 10.48 4.99
CA ASP A 59 18.94 10.60 5.43
C ASP A 59 19.53 9.23 5.78
N LEU A 60 20.25 8.64 4.83
CA LEU A 60 20.92 7.35 4.98
C LEU A 60 22.36 7.46 5.49
N ASP A 61 22.93 8.68 5.46
CA ASP A 61 24.36 8.94 5.65
C ASP A 61 24.73 9.29 7.09
N SER A 62 23.77 9.72 7.91
CA SER A 62 23.99 10.25 9.26
C SER A 62 24.58 9.24 10.25
N LYS A 63 24.52 7.94 9.93
CA LYS A 63 25.05 6.83 10.74
C LYS A 63 26.31 6.18 10.14
N LEU A 64 26.85 6.71 9.04
CA LEU A 64 28.09 6.21 8.47
C LEU A 64 29.27 6.47 9.42
N GLY A 65 30.13 5.46 9.62
CA GLY A 65 31.34 5.55 10.43
C GLY A 65 31.13 5.56 11.96
N LYS A 66 29.90 5.46 12.46
CA LYS A 66 29.61 5.41 13.90
C LYS A 66 29.47 3.96 14.37
N SER A 67 30.31 3.53 15.31
CA SER A 67 30.13 2.26 16.02
C SER A 67 29.13 2.43 17.17
N GLN A 68 28.11 1.58 17.24
CA GLN A 68 27.20 1.49 18.37
C GLN A 68 27.23 0.08 18.96
N VAL A 69 27.30 0.00 20.28
CA VAL A 69 27.21 -1.27 21.01
C VAL A 69 25.75 -1.65 21.14
N ILE A 70 25.36 -2.76 20.51
CA ILE A 70 23.98 -3.25 20.53
C ILE A 70 23.85 -4.28 21.67
N THR A 71 22.99 -4.01 22.64
CA THR A 71 22.63 -4.98 23.69
C THR A 71 21.30 -5.67 23.35
N LYS A 72 21.02 -6.83 23.95
CA LYS A 72 19.76 -7.58 23.71
C LYS A 72 18.50 -6.81 24.14
N THR A 73 18.65 -5.80 25.00
CA THR A 73 17.55 -4.98 25.54
C THR A 73 17.31 -3.70 24.71
N THR A 74 18.17 -3.41 23.73
CA THR A 74 18.05 -2.20 22.92
C THR A 74 16.84 -2.31 21.97
N PRO A 75 15.93 -1.31 21.94
CA PRO A 75 14.75 -1.33 21.07
C PRO A 75 15.14 -1.41 19.59
N ALA A 76 14.31 -2.07 18.78
CA ALA A 76 14.55 -2.33 17.36
C ALA A 76 14.91 -1.06 16.55
N SER A 77 14.42 0.11 16.96
CA SER A 77 14.72 1.41 16.34
C SER A 77 16.17 1.88 16.52
N GLN A 78 16.85 1.39 17.55
CA GLN A 78 18.26 1.68 17.87
C GLN A 78 19.18 0.49 17.59
N GLN A 79 18.64 -0.64 17.16
CA GLN A 79 19.45 -1.75 16.69
C GLN A 79 20.12 -1.37 15.35
N GLY A 80 21.27 -1.99 15.07
CA GLY A 80 22.01 -1.74 13.84
C GLY A 80 21.15 -2.00 12.60
N GLY A 81 21.03 -0.98 11.75
CA GLY A 81 20.21 -1.00 10.54
C GLY A 81 19.32 0.22 10.38
N TYR A 82 18.48 0.18 9.36
CA TYR A 82 17.44 1.15 9.05
C TYR A 82 16.09 0.66 9.58
N TYR A 83 15.44 1.47 10.42
CA TYR A 83 14.15 1.13 11.02
C TYR A 83 13.01 1.80 10.27
N CYS A 84 11.94 1.04 9.98
CA CYS A 84 10.72 1.57 9.39
C CYS A 84 9.59 1.65 10.43
N ASN A 85 9.10 2.85 10.72
CA ASN A 85 8.02 3.09 11.70
C ASN A 85 6.64 2.56 11.27
N VAL A 86 6.42 2.34 9.96
CA VAL A 86 5.12 1.95 9.41
C VAL A 86 4.95 0.42 9.40
N CYS A 87 6.05 -0.31 9.35
CA CYS A 87 6.07 -1.76 9.20
C CYS A 87 6.73 -2.48 10.39
N ASP A 88 7.23 -1.73 11.38
CA ASP A 88 7.96 -2.20 12.57
C ASP A 88 9.02 -3.26 12.24
N CYS A 89 9.81 -3.00 11.19
CA CYS A 89 10.87 -3.89 10.74
C CYS A 89 12.21 -3.18 10.64
N VAL A 90 13.27 -3.91 10.98
CA VAL A 90 14.67 -3.48 10.81
C VAL A 90 15.19 -4.05 9.51
N VAL A 91 15.66 -3.17 8.62
CA VAL A 91 16.29 -3.52 7.35
C VAL A 91 17.78 -3.20 7.44
N LYS A 92 18.63 -4.14 7.04
CA LYS A 92 20.09 -4.02 7.23
C LYS A 92 20.77 -3.14 6.18
N ASP A 93 20.26 -3.15 4.95
CA ASP A 93 20.87 -2.46 3.81
C ASP A 93 20.08 -1.21 3.41
N SER A 94 20.79 -0.20 2.91
CA SER A 94 20.20 1.06 2.46
C SER A 94 19.30 0.88 1.23
N ILE A 95 19.71 0.03 0.29
CA ILE A 95 18.93 -0.29 -0.93
C ILE A 95 17.63 -0.99 -0.54
N ASN A 96 17.72 -2.02 0.31
CA ASN A 96 16.55 -2.75 0.76
C ASN A 96 15.60 -1.87 1.59
N PHE A 97 16.13 -0.87 2.32
CA PHE A 97 15.28 0.10 3.01
C PHE A 97 14.53 1.02 2.04
N LEU A 98 15.19 1.49 0.98
CA LEU A 98 14.52 2.27 -0.07
C LEU A 98 13.44 1.44 -0.79
N ASP A 99 13.73 0.18 -1.12
CA ASP A 99 12.77 -0.74 -1.72
C ASP A 99 11.61 -1.08 -0.76
N HIS A 100 11.89 -1.16 0.54
CA HIS A 100 10.88 -1.36 1.56
C HIS A 100 9.89 -0.19 1.63
N ILE A 101 10.38 1.05 1.71
CA ILE A 101 9.50 2.23 1.76
C ILE A 101 8.74 2.39 0.43
N ASN A 102 9.32 1.98 -0.69
CA ASN A 102 8.64 1.99 -2.00
C ASN A 102 7.77 0.73 -2.23
N GLY A 103 7.75 -0.20 -1.28
CA GLY A 103 7.05 -1.47 -1.40
C GLY A 103 5.53 -1.33 -1.29
N LYS A 104 4.80 -2.21 -1.98
CA LYS A 104 3.32 -2.23 -1.95
C LYS A 104 2.74 -2.40 -0.54
N LYS A 105 3.43 -3.12 0.35
CA LYS A 105 2.99 -3.34 1.74
C LYS A 105 3.09 -2.05 2.56
N HIS A 106 4.22 -1.38 2.49
CA HIS A 106 4.44 -0.10 3.16
C HIS A 106 3.45 0.97 2.67
N GLN A 107 3.28 1.10 1.35
CA GLN A 107 2.36 2.07 0.77
C GLN A 107 0.89 1.79 1.11
N ARG A 108 0.51 0.51 1.25
CA ARG A 108 -0.83 0.09 1.66
C ARG A 108 -1.11 0.46 3.11
N ASN A 109 -0.14 0.29 4.01
CA ASN A 109 -0.26 0.69 5.41
C ASN A 109 -0.36 2.22 5.56
N LEU A 110 0.29 2.97 4.66
CA LEU A 110 0.15 4.43 4.55
C LEU A 110 -1.19 4.90 3.93
N GLY A 111 -2.08 3.99 3.54
CA GLY A 111 -3.37 4.34 2.94
C GLY A 111 -3.28 4.87 1.50
N MET A 112 -2.13 4.71 0.84
CA MET A 112 -1.91 5.22 -0.51
C MET A 112 -1.92 4.08 -1.54
N SER A 113 -2.37 4.39 -2.76
CA SER A 113 -2.32 3.48 -3.90
C SER A 113 -1.07 3.75 -4.74
N MET A 114 -0.42 2.72 -5.27
CA MET A 114 0.67 2.83 -6.25
C MET A 114 0.23 3.40 -7.61
N LYS A 115 -1.04 3.78 -7.76
CA LYS A 115 -1.55 4.45 -8.96
C LYS A 115 -1.22 5.94 -8.88
N ILE A 116 -0.48 6.41 -9.88
CA ILE A 116 -0.16 7.83 -10.08
C ILE A 116 -1.21 8.43 -11.02
N GLU A 117 -1.57 9.70 -10.81
CA GLU A 117 -2.43 10.44 -11.73
C GLU A 117 -1.72 10.65 -13.08
N ARG A 118 -2.50 10.70 -14.18
CA ARG A 118 -1.93 11.07 -15.49
C ARG A 118 -1.64 12.56 -15.51
N SER A 119 -0.43 12.92 -15.95
CA SER A 119 -0.01 14.32 -16.00
C SER A 119 -0.88 15.16 -16.95
N SER A 120 -1.25 16.36 -16.54
CA SER A 120 -1.96 17.34 -17.38
C SER A 120 -0.99 18.32 -18.07
N LEU A 121 -1.44 18.98 -19.14
CA LEU A 121 -0.61 19.98 -19.87
C LEU A 121 -0.15 21.13 -18.98
N ASP A 122 -0.99 21.56 -18.03
CA ASP A 122 -0.67 22.62 -17.07
C ASP A 122 0.45 22.19 -16.10
N GLN A 123 0.41 20.96 -15.59
CA GLN A 123 1.45 20.41 -14.73
C GLN A 123 2.81 20.34 -15.45
N VAL A 124 2.80 20.00 -16.74
CA VAL A 124 4.02 19.94 -17.56
C VAL A 124 4.62 21.32 -17.75
N LYS A 125 3.81 22.34 -18.10
CA LYS A 125 4.28 23.73 -18.24
C LYS A 125 4.89 24.27 -16.95
N LYS A 126 4.22 24.06 -15.80
CA LYS A 126 4.75 24.43 -14.48
C LYS A 126 6.08 23.74 -14.17
N ARG A 127 6.23 22.47 -14.55
CA ARG A 127 7.48 21.73 -14.33
C ARG A 127 8.63 22.26 -15.19
N PHE A 128 8.36 22.64 -16.44
CA PHE A 128 9.35 23.28 -17.31
C PHE A 128 9.81 24.64 -16.76
N GLU A 129 8.90 25.45 -16.22
CA GLU A 129 9.26 26.74 -15.63
C GLU A 129 10.15 26.57 -14.39
N ILE A 130 9.79 25.64 -13.48
CA ILE A 130 10.61 25.32 -12.30
C ILE A 130 11.99 24.82 -12.73
N ASN A 131 12.07 23.96 -13.74
CA ASN A 131 13.34 23.42 -14.21
C ASN A 131 14.20 24.50 -14.86
N LYS A 132 13.59 25.41 -15.63
CA LYS A 132 14.29 26.56 -16.22
C LYS A 132 14.88 27.47 -15.14
N LYS A 133 14.08 27.82 -14.11
CA LYS A 133 14.54 28.61 -12.96
C LYS A 133 15.73 27.95 -12.26
N LYS A 134 15.65 26.64 -11.97
CA LYS A 134 16.76 25.88 -11.37
C LYS A 134 18.02 25.85 -12.23
N MET A 135 17.88 25.76 -13.56
CA MET A 135 19.02 25.81 -14.48
C MET A 135 19.66 27.20 -14.53
N GLU A 136 18.85 28.27 -14.46
CA GLU A 136 19.35 29.64 -14.38
C GLU A 136 20.06 29.92 -13.05
N GLU A 137 19.55 29.41 -11.92
CA GLU A 137 20.22 29.50 -10.61
C GLU A 137 21.57 28.78 -10.62
N LYS A 138 21.63 27.55 -11.12
CA LYS A 138 22.89 26.81 -11.27
C LYS A 138 23.90 27.51 -12.17
N LYS A 139 23.43 28.13 -13.25
CA LYS A 139 24.30 28.91 -14.15
C LYS A 139 24.88 30.13 -13.46
N LYS A 140 24.10 30.80 -12.60
CA LYS A 140 24.58 31.93 -11.79
C LYS A 140 25.59 31.49 -10.73
N GLU A 141 25.37 30.36 -10.05
CA GLU A 141 26.35 29.81 -9.10
C GLU A 141 27.71 29.55 -9.75
N TYR A 142 27.71 28.95 -10.95
CA TYR A 142 28.93 28.70 -11.72
C TYR A 142 29.63 30.01 -12.14
N ASP A 143 28.87 31.03 -12.54
CA ASP A 143 29.38 32.37 -12.89
C ASP A 143 30.04 33.08 -11.68
N PHE A 144 29.48 32.94 -10.48
CA PHE A 144 30.09 33.45 -9.25
C PHE A 144 31.41 32.75 -8.89
N GLU A 145 31.50 31.44 -9.10
CA GLU A 145 32.70 30.65 -8.83
C GLU A 145 33.84 31.00 -9.81
N GLU A 146 33.52 31.21 -11.08
CA GLU A 146 34.47 31.64 -12.11
C GLU A 146 35.00 33.06 -11.81
N ARG A 147 34.11 33.97 -11.41
CA ARG A 147 34.46 35.35 -11.04
C ARG A 147 35.26 35.46 -9.74
N LEU A 148 35.04 34.56 -8.78
CA LEU A 148 35.88 34.44 -7.57
C LEU A 148 37.27 33.89 -7.89
N LYS A 149 37.40 33.08 -8.94
CA LYS A 149 38.67 32.55 -9.41
C LYS A 149 39.51 33.64 -10.09
N GLU A 150 38.89 34.46 -10.93
CA GLU A 150 39.53 35.60 -11.60
C GLU A 150 39.99 36.70 -10.63
N LEU A 151 39.32 36.90 -9.49
CA LEU A 151 39.71 37.87 -8.46
C LEU A 151 40.83 37.38 -7.52
N LYS A 152 41.13 36.07 -7.55
CA LYS A 152 42.12 35.43 -6.68
C LYS A 152 43.48 35.24 -7.37
N GLU A 153 43.52 35.39 -8.68
CA GLU A 153 44.75 35.50 -9.49
C GLU A 153 45.22 36.96 -9.54
#